data_AF-A0A1H8RDT7-F1
#
_entry.id   AF-A0A1H8RDT7-F1
#
_cell.length_a   1.000
_cell.length_b   1.000
_cell.length_c   1.000
_cell.angle_alpha   90.00
_cell.angle_beta   90.00
_cell.angle_gamma   90.00
#
_symmetry.space_group_name_H-M   'P 1'
#
loop_
_entity.id
_entity.type
_entity.pdbx_description
1 polymer ?
#
loop_
_entity_poly.entity_id
_entity_poly.type
_entity_poly.pdbx_seq_one_letter_code
_entity_poly.pdbx_strand_id
1 'polypeptide(L)'
;MQTKMPFHKRKALYLFGFLLISDIVLFLLQKNGYYLIPLLKPPEFFVVLFNTIVCIIILILIRKIMFVVYLSLPLFIFIAFSHFWYASMEYHYRYLHSPKRTETLIVKYRVATLGESSYFFGFYQKSFLGLLMQKLNGQEYSDMISDYKAYKTPEEVLGLDYPKWINEKELIFNTLAGEKKIIMK
;
A
#
# COMPACT_ATOMS: atom_id res chain seq x y z
N MET A 1 -29.73 -34.57 -20.36
CA MET A 1 -28.39 -34.77 -20.94
C MET A 1 -27.48 -33.66 -20.42
N GLN A 2 -26.65 -33.91 -19.40
CA GLN A 2 -25.70 -32.92 -18.89
C GLN A 2 -24.50 -32.86 -19.83
N THR A 3 -24.39 -31.80 -20.62
CA THR A 3 -23.22 -31.55 -21.45
C THR A 3 -22.01 -31.28 -20.56
N LYS A 4 -21.08 -32.23 -20.47
CA LYS A 4 -19.82 -32.06 -19.72
C LYS A 4 -19.09 -30.82 -20.25
N MET A 5 -18.82 -29.88 -19.35
CA MET A 5 -18.10 -28.66 -19.67
C MET A 5 -16.71 -29.01 -20.25
N PRO A 6 -16.30 -28.43 -21.38
CA PRO A 6 -15.01 -28.74 -21.98
C PRO A 6 -13.85 -28.33 -21.06
N PHE A 7 -12.78 -29.13 -21.06
CA PHE A 7 -11.68 -29.09 -20.08
C PHE A 7 -11.05 -27.69 -19.88
N HIS A 8 -10.90 -26.90 -20.95
CA HIS A 8 -10.35 -25.54 -20.89
C HIS A 8 -11.28 -24.56 -20.15
N LYS A 9 -12.60 -24.70 -20.30
CA LYS A 9 -13.58 -23.88 -19.56
C LYS A 9 -13.59 -24.20 -18.07
N ARG A 10 -13.35 -25.47 -17.71
CA ARG A 10 -13.21 -25.88 -16.31
C ARG A 10 -11.97 -25.27 -15.65
N LYS A 11 -10.83 -25.20 -16.37
CA LYS A 11 -9.63 -24.48 -15.89
C LYS A 11 -9.87 -22.98 -15.74
N ALA A 12 -10.52 -22.36 -16.72
CA ALA A 12 -10.88 -20.94 -16.65
C ALA A 12 -11.78 -20.65 -15.44
N LEU A 13 -12.74 -21.53 -15.14
CA LEU A 13 -13.60 -21.42 -13.96
C LEU A 13 -12.80 -21.52 -12.65
N TYR A 14 -11.84 -22.44 -12.55
CA TYR A 14 -10.98 -22.54 -11.37
C TYR A 14 -10.09 -21.30 -11.17
N LEU A 15 -9.50 -20.77 -12.24
CA LEU A 15 -8.73 -19.53 -12.19
C LEU A 15 -9.59 -18.34 -11.78
N PHE A 16 -10.81 -18.25 -12.30
CA PHE A 16 -11.76 -17.20 -11.92
C PHE A 16 -12.17 -17.32 -10.44
N GLY A 17 -12.46 -18.54 -9.97
CA GLY A 17 -12.74 -18.78 -8.55
C GLY A 17 -11.57 -18.41 -7.64
N PHE A 18 -10.35 -18.76 -8.04
CA PHE A 18 -9.14 -18.36 -7.32
C PHE A 18 -8.95 -16.84 -7.26
N LEU A 19 -9.17 -16.14 -8.38
CA LEU A 19 -9.10 -14.69 -8.44
C LEU A 19 -10.10 -14.03 -7.47
N LEU A 20 -11.36 -14.47 -7.48
CA LEU A 20 -12.38 -13.96 -6.56
C LEU A 20 -12.02 -14.20 -5.09
N ILE A 21 -11.50 -15.39 -4.76
CA ILE A 21 -11.07 -15.69 -3.39
C ILE A 21 -9.90 -14.79 -3.00
N SER A 22 -8.93 -14.59 -3.89
CA SER A 22 -7.80 -13.68 -3.66
C SER A 22 -8.28 -12.25 -3.38
N ASP A 23 -9.23 -11.74 -4.18
CA ASP A 23 -9.80 -10.41 -4.00
C ASP A 23 -10.54 -10.28 -2.66
N ILE A 24 -11.32 -11.29 -2.27
CA ILE A 24 -11.99 -11.34 -0.96
C ILE A 24 -10.96 -11.32 0.18
N VAL A 25 -9.90 -12.11 0.07
CA VAL A 25 -8.82 -12.16 1.08
C VAL A 25 -8.13 -10.80 1.20
N LEU A 26 -7.76 -10.18 0.08
CA LEU A 26 -7.13 -8.85 0.06
C LEU A 26 -8.05 -7.78 0.66
N PHE A 27 -9.34 -7.83 0.33
CA PHE A 27 -10.34 -6.93 0.90
C PHE A 27 -10.47 -7.10 2.42
N LEU A 28 -10.54 -8.35 2.90
CA LEU A 28 -10.60 -8.64 4.34
C LEU A 28 -9.34 -8.19 5.08
N LEU A 29 -8.16 -8.39 4.48
CA LEU A 29 -6.90 -7.89 5.01
C LEU A 29 -6.93 -6.36 5.16
N GLN A 30 -7.30 -5.65 4.10
CA GLN A 30 -7.40 -4.18 4.11
C GLN A 30 -8.39 -3.67 5.17
N LYS A 31 -9.56 -4.30 5.27
CA LYS A 31 -10.58 -3.96 6.28
C LYS A 31 -10.05 -4.13 7.72
N ASN A 32 -9.19 -5.12 7.94
CA ASN A 32 -8.54 -5.37 9.22
C ASN A 32 -7.26 -4.54 9.43
N GLY A 33 -6.96 -3.58 8.54
CA GLY A 33 -5.79 -2.71 8.62
C GLY A 33 -4.48 -3.37 8.22
N TYR A 34 -4.53 -4.51 7.52
CA TYR A 34 -3.35 -5.16 6.94
C TYR A 34 -3.18 -4.75 5.49
N TYR A 35 -1.96 -4.38 5.14
CA TYR A 35 -1.57 -3.99 3.79
C TYR A 35 -0.36 -4.82 3.36
N LEU A 36 -0.25 -5.08 2.06
CA LEU A 36 0.95 -5.69 1.51
C LEU A 36 2.13 -4.72 1.67
N ILE A 37 3.30 -5.23 2.06
CA ILE A 37 4.51 -4.41 2.05
C ILE A 37 4.85 -4.08 0.58
N PRO A 38 5.03 -2.79 0.22
CA PRO A 38 5.31 -2.40 -1.15
C PRO A 38 6.65 -2.97 -1.63
N LEU A 39 6.58 -3.95 -2.53
CA LEU A 39 7.73 -4.48 -3.27
C LEU A 39 8.07 -3.60 -4.48
N LEU A 40 7.05 -2.99 -5.09
CA LEU A 40 7.13 -2.08 -6.23
C LEU A 40 6.37 -0.80 -5.88
N LYS A 41 6.88 0.34 -6.37
CA LYS A 41 6.17 1.62 -6.34
C LYS A 41 5.48 1.81 -7.69
N PRO A 42 4.16 2.08 -7.77
CA PRO A 42 3.18 2.22 -6.69
C PRO A 42 2.78 0.88 -6.04
N PRO A 43 2.50 0.83 -4.72
CA PRO A 43 2.09 -0.41 -4.03
C PRO A 43 0.80 -1.02 -4.60
N GLU A 44 -0.15 -0.15 -4.94
CA GLU A 44 -1.51 -0.50 -5.35
C GLU A 44 -1.55 -1.12 -6.76
N PHE A 45 -0.50 -0.90 -7.54
CA PHE A 45 -0.37 -1.42 -8.91
C PHE A 45 -0.29 -2.95 -8.95
N PHE A 46 0.33 -3.58 -7.94
CA PHE A 46 0.55 -5.03 -7.95
C PHE A 46 -0.77 -5.82 -8.01
N VAL A 47 -1.79 -5.39 -7.26
CA VAL A 47 -3.09 -6.07 -7.21
C VAL A 47 -3.80 -5.96 -8.57
N VAL A 48 -3.81 -4.77 -9.16
CA VAL A 48 -4.45 -4.56 -10.48
C VAL A 48 -3.72 -5.31 -11.58
N LEU A 49 -2.39 -5.29 -11.57
CA LEU A 49 -1.58 -6.03 -12.54
C LEU A 49 -1.83 -7.53 -12.42
N PHE A 50 -1.80 -8.07 -11.21
CA PHE A 50 -2.09 -9.48 -10.93
C PHE A 50 -3.46 -9.89 -11.48
N ASN A 51 -4.52 -9.14 -11.12
CA ASN A 51 -5.87 -9.44 -11.58
C ASN A 51 -5.99 -9.35 -13.10
N THR A 52 -5.32 -8.39 -13.72
CA THR A 52 -5.37 -8.24 -15.17
C THR A 52 -4.69 -9.40 -15.90
N ILE A 53 -3.50 -9.81 -15.45
CA ILE A 53 -2.78 -10.95 -16.06
C ILE A 53 -3.64 -12.21 -15.98
N VAL A 54 -4.25 -12.48 -14.82
CA VAL A 54 -5.13 -13.64 -14.64
C VAL A 54 -6.37 -13.55 -15.55
N CYS A 55 -6.99 -12.38 -15.67
CA CYS A 55 -8.11 -12.14 -16.59
C CYS A 55 -7.72 -12.37 -18.06
N ILE A 56 -6.54 -11.91 -18.49
CA ILE A 56 -6.03 -12.16 -19.85
C ILE A 56 -5.85 -13.66 -20.10
N ILE A 57 -5.27 -14.39 -19.14
CA ILE A 57 -5.10 -15.85 -19.24
C ILE A 57 -6.47 -16.55 -19.37
N ILE A 58 -7.46 -16.14 -18.57
CA ILE A 58 -8.83 -16.66 -18.66
C ILE A 58 -9.42 -16.42 -20.05
N LEU A 59 -9.30 -15.20 -20.59
CA LEU A 59 -9.81 -14.83 -21.91
C LEU A 59 -9.15 -15.64 -23.05
N ILE A 60 -7.85 -15.89 -22.95
CA ILE A 60 -7.12 -16.76 -23.88
C ILE A 60 -7.64 -18.20 -23.80
N LEU A 61 -7.84 -18.75 -22.59
CA LEU A 61 -8.35 -20.12 -22.39
C LEU A 61 -9.75 -20.33 -22.96
N ILE A 62 -10.61 -19.31 -22.94
CA ILE A 62 -11.95 -19.35 -23.54
C ILE A 62 -11.99 -18.90 -25.00
N ARG A 63 -10.82 -18.66 -25.62
CA ARG A 63 -10.64 -18.25 -27.02
C ARG A 63 -11.35 -16.93 -27.40
N LYS A 64 -11.50 -16.01 -26.44
CA LYS A 64 -12.10 -14.68 -26.66
C LYS A 64 -11.03 -13.60 -26.86
N ILE A 65 -10.16 -13.78 -27.85
CA ILE A 65 -8.99 -12.91 -28.06
C ILE A 65 -9.37 -11.45 -28.36
N MET A 66 -10.49 -11.21 -29.05
CA MET A 66 -10.98 -9.85 -29.32
C MET A 66 -11.27 -9.05 -28.04
N PHE A 67 -11.72 -9.73 -26.98
CA PHE A 67 -11.95 -9.10 -25.68
C PHE A 67 -10.65 -8.71 -24.98
N VAL A 68 -9.53 -9.38 -25.28
CA VAL A 68 -8.22 -8.99 -24.75
C VAL A 68 -7.81 -7.62 -25.28
N VAL A 69 -8.07 -7.35 -26.57
CA VAL A 69 -7.79 -6.05 -27.20
C VAL A 69 -8.70 -4.95 -26.62
N TYR A 70 -9.98 -5.25 -26.37
CA TYR A 70 -10.87 -4.29 -25.73
C TYR A 70 -10.51 -4.01 -24.26
N LEU A 71 -9.93 -4.98 -23.55
CA LEU A 71 -9.50 -4.82 -22.16
C LEU A 71 -8.15 -4.10 -22.04
N SER A 72 -7.27 -4.23 -23.02
CA SER A 72 -5.91 -3.70 -22.95
C SER A 72 -5.85 -2.17 -22.98
N LEU A 73 -6.70 -1.51 -23.78
CA LEU A 73 -6.76 -0.06 -23.87
C LEU A 73 -7.19 0.63 -22.55
N PRO A 74 -8.35 0.30 -21.94
CA PRO A 74 -8.75 0.91 -20.67
C PRO A 74 -7.78 0.56 -19.55
N LEU A 75 -7.20 -0.65 -19.57
CA LEU A 75 -6.14 -1.00 -18.64
C LEU A 75 -4.92 -0.08 -18.81
N PHE A 76 -4.44 0.10 -20.03
CA PHE A 76 -3.30 0.97 -20.30
C PHE A 76 -3.55 2.40 -19.81
N ILE A 77 -4.75 2.94 -20.07
CA ILE A 77 -5.17 4.25 -19.57
C ILE A 77 -5.17 4.27 -18.03
N PHE A 78 -5.76 3.26 -17.38
CA PHE A 78 -5.80 3.16 -15.93
C PHE A 78 -4.39 3.10 -15.33
N ILE A 79 -3.49 2.33 -15.93
CA ILE A 79 -2.10 2.19 -15.49
C ILE A 79 -1.36 3.53 -15.65
N ALA A 80 -1.46 4.16 -16.81
CA ALA A 80 -0.82 5.46 -17.08
C ALA A 80 -1.33 6.53 -16.11
N PHE A 81 -2.64 6.59 -15.88
CA PHE A 81 -3.26 7.52 -14.95
C PHE A 81 -2.83 7.25 -13.50
N SER A 82 -2.82 5.99 -13.07
CA SER A 82 -2.40 5.61 -11.72
C SER A 82 -0.93 5.94 -11.46
N HIS A 83 -0.07 5.75 -12.46
CA HIS A 83 1.34 6.12 -12.37
C HIS A 83 1.52 7.64 -12.29
N PHE A 84 0.81 8.39 -13.14
CA PHE A 84 0.79 9.85 -13.09
C PHE A 84 0.34 10.34 -11.71
N TRP A 85 -0.77 9.81 -11.20
CA TRP A 85 -1.30 10.16 -9.88
C TRP A 85 -0.33 9.84 -8.74
N TYR A 86 0.30 8.65 -8.78
CA TYR A 86 1.29 8.26 -7.78
C TYR A 86 2.52 9.17 -7.81
N ALA A 87 3.00 9.51 -9.02
CA ALA A 87 4.11 10.45 -9.20
C ALA A 87 3.78 11.82 -8.62
N SER A 88 2.52 12.26 -8.69
CA SER A 88 2.09 13.53 -8.08
C SER A 88 1.96 13.50 -6.55
N MET A 89 1.83 12.34 -5.91
CA MET A 89 1.61 12.23 -4.47
C MET A 89 2.86 11.93 -3.63
N GLU A 90 3.98 11.56 -4.27
CA GLU A 90 5.28 11.26 -3.66
C GLU A 90 5.20 10.60 -2.27
N TYR A 91 4.68 9.36 -2.22
CA TYR A 91 4.71 8.59 -0.98
C TYR A 91 6.11 8.04 -0.68
N HIS A 92 6.57 8.31 0.54
CA HIS A 92 7.83 7.82 1.09
C HIS A 92 7.59 6.82 2.22
N TYR A 93 8.56 5.93 2.40
CA TYR A 93 8.52 4.88 3.42
C TYR A 93 9.87 4.86 4.14
N ARG A 94 9.85 4.96 5.48
CA ARG A 94 11.03 4.81 6.33
C ARG A 94 10.83 3.62 7.27
N TYR A 95 11.84 2.76 7.34
CA TYR A 95 11.82 1.56 8.18
C TYR A 95 12.72 1.82 9.38
N LEU A 96 12.16 1.67 10.58
CA LEU A 96 12.85 1.87 11.84
C LEU A 96 12.85 0.54 12.61
N HIS A 97 14.02 -0.01 12.85
CA HIS A 97 14.19 -1.23 13.61
C HIS A 97 14.32 -0.91 15.10
N SER A 98 13.64 -1.71 15.92
CA SER A 98 13.78 -1.71 17.37
C SER A 98 15.23 -2.07 17.80
N PRO A 99 15.66 -1.70 19.02
CA PRO A 99 17.04 -1.91 19.47
C PRO A 99 17.53 -3.37 19.40
N LYS A 100 16.68 -4.34 19.75
CA LYS A 100 16.99 -5.79 19.60
C LYS A 100 16.52 -6.36 18.27
N ARG A 101 16.00 -5.53 17.36
CA ARG A 101 15.49 -5.90 16.03
C ARG A 101 14.36 -6.93 16.06
N THR A 102 13.60 -7.03 17.14
CA THR A 102 12.44 -7.92 17.22
C THR A 102 11.23 -7.33 16.50
N GLU A 103 11.09 -6.00 16.56
CA GLU A 103 10.01 -5.24 15.94
C GLU A 103 10.55 -4.27 14.89
N THR A 104 9.71 -3.93 13.91
CA THR A 104 10.02 -2.92 12.88
C THR A 104 8.82 -2.01 12.66
N LEU A 105 9.02 -0.72 12.92
CA LEU A 105 8.09 0.33 12.58
C LEU A 105 8.32 0.77 11.12
N ILE A 106 7.24 0.92 10.38
CA ILE A 106 7.21 1.43 9.01
C ILE A 106 6.43 2.75 9.05
N VAL A 107 7.10 3.84 8.69
CA VAL A 107 6.50 5.16 8.59
C VAL A 107 6.22 5.44 7.11
N LYS A 108 4.95 5.53 6.74
CA LYS A 108 4.51 6.00 5.41
C LYS A 108 4.20 7.49 5.51
N TYR A 109 4.82 8.31 4.68
CA TYR A 109 4.57 9.75 4.70
C TYR A 109 4.46 10.36 3.31
N ARG A 110 3.81 11.52 3.22
CA ARG A 110 3.72 12.36 2.02
C ARG A 110 3.57 13.82 2.40
N VAL A 111 3.88 14.69 1.46
CA VAL A 111 3.62 16.13 1.55
C VAL A 111 2.66 16.53 0.45
N ALA A 112 1.68 17.37 0.76
CA ALA A 112 0.84 18.02 -0.23
C ALA A 112 1.03 19.54 -0.12
N THR A 113 1.48 20.16 -1.21
CA THR A 113 1.71 21.60 -1.31
C THR A 113 0.67 22.23 -2.23
N LEU A 114 -0.31 22.94 -1.66
CA LEU A 114 -1.33 23.70 -2.40
C LEU A 114 -1.48 25.08 -1.77
N GLY A 115 -0.41 25.89 -1.84
CA GLY A 115 -0.28 27.15 -1.10
C GLY A 115 0.30 26.94 0.30
N GLU A 116 -0.29 26.04 1.07
CA GLU A 116 0.24 25.56 2.37
C GLU A 116 0.84 24.16 2.23
N SER A 117 1.78 23.81 3.12
CA SER A 117 2.40 22.47 3.16
C SER A 117 1.73 21.61 4.21
N SER A 118 0.98 20.59 3.77
CA SER A 118 0.36 19.59 4.64
C SER A 118 1.19 18.31 4.66
N TYR A 119 1.61 17.89 5.84
CA TYR A 119 2.39 16.69 6.08
C TYR A 119 1.49 15.60 6.65
N PHE A 120 1.59 14.39 6.10
CA PHE A 120 0.78 13.25 6.53
C PHE A 120 1.69 12.07 6.86
N PHE A 121 1.51 11.49 8.04
CA PHE A 121 2.29 10.35 8.53
C PHE A 121 1.35 9.23 9.00
N GLY A 122 1.54 8.04 8.42
CA GLY A 122 0.90 6.80 8.83
C GLY A 122 1.93 5.83 9.39
N PHE A 123 1.59 5.19 10.49
CA PHE A 123 2.45 4.24 11.20
C PHE A 123 1.95 2.81 11.01
N TYR A 124 2.87 1.91 10.71
CA TYR A 124 2.59 0.50 10.51
C TYR A 124 3.65 -0.35 11.19
N GLN A 125 3.29 -1.55 11.62
CA GLN A 125 4.24 -2.55 12.10
C GLN A 125 4.35 -3.72 11.14
N LYS A 126 5.53 -4.32 11.05
CA LYS A 126 5.74 -5.53 10.24
C LYS A 126 4.95 -6.70 10.83
N SER A 127 4.25 -7.44 9.99
CA SER A 127 3.42 -8.58 10.39
C SER A 127 3.53 -9.74 9.39
N PHE A 128 3.00 -10.90 9.77
CA PHE A 128 2.92 -12.12 8.96
C PHE A 128 4.20 -12.46 8.21
N LEU A 129 5.24 -12.87 8.95
CA LEU A 129 6.58 -13.21 8.45
C LEU A 129 7.25 -12.11 7.61
N GLY A 130 6.76 -10.87 7.68
CA GLY A 130 7.29 -9.76 6.91
C GLY A 130 6.74 -9.58 5.52
N LEU A 131 5.59 -10.19 5.22
CA LEU A 131 4.87 -9.97 3.96
C LEU A 131 3.82 -8.86 4.08
N LEU A 132 3.34 -8.62 5.30
CA LEU A 132 2.29 -7.65 5.60
C LEU A 132 2.81 -6.53 6.50
N MET A 133 2.20 -5.36 6.36
CA MET A 133 2.29 -4.26 7.31
C MET A 133 0.92 -4.02 7.91
N GLN A 134 0.85 -3.99 9.24
CA GLN A 134 -0.38 -3.72 9.98
C GLN A 134 -0.40 -2.28 10.43
N LYS A 135 -1.46 -1.54 10.08
CA LYS A 135 -1.62 -0.14 10.45
C LYS A 135 -1.84 0.00 11.96
N LEU A 136 -1.10 0.93 12.57
CA LEU A 136 -1.29 1.35 13.96
C LEU A 136 -2.41 2.38 14.03
N ASN A 137 -3.66 1.90 14.02
CA ASN A 137 -4.85 2.75 14.00
C ASN A 137 -4.91 3.70 15.21
N GLY A 138 -5.26 4.97 14.96
CA GLY A 138 -5.41 6.00 15.98
C GLY A 138 -4.08 6.65 16.40
N GLN A 139 -2.98 6.26 15.76
CA GLN A 139 -1.65 6.82 16.03
C GLN A 139 -1.14 7.71 14.90
N GLU A 140 -1.96 7.97 13.87
CA GLU A 140 -1.61 8.88 12.78
C GLU A 140 -1.17 10.26 13.28
N TYR A 141 -0.34 10.92 12.48
CA TYR A 141 0.09 12.29 12.72
C TYR A 141 -0.02 13.08 11.42
N SER A 142 -0.54 14.28 11.51
CA SER A 142 -0.60 15.23 10.40
C SER A 142 -0.36 16.62 10.93
N ASP A 143 0.35 17.42 10.15
CA ASP A 143 0.69 18.79 10.49
C ASP A 143 0.54 19.67 9.26
N MET A 144 0.22 20.95 9.47
CA MET A 144 0.01 21.92 8.40
C MET A 144 0.84 23.16 8.69
N ILE A 145 1.78 23.47 7.80
CA ILE A 145 2.68 24.61 7.92
C ILE A 145 2.33 25.62 6.83
N SER A 146 1.82 26.77 7.25
CA SER A 146 1.40 27.86 6.37
C SER A 146 2.55 28.79 5.96
N ASP A 147 3.70 28.77 6.66
CA ASP A 147 4.84 29.65 6.35
C ASP A 147 5.83 28.99 5.38
N TYR A 148 5.82 29.48 4.13
CA TYR A 148 6.71 29.00 3.06
C TYR A 148 8.20 29.28 3.33
N LYS A 149 8.53 30.25 4.19
CA LYS A 149 9.94 30.57 4.54
C LYS A 149 10.54 29.59 5.54
N ALA A 150 9.68 28.81 6.21
CA ALA A 150 10.04 27.76 7.13
C ALA A 150 9.69 26.38 6.54
N TYR A 151 9.95 26.17 5.25
CA TYR A 151 9.82 24.84 4.67
C TYR A 151 10.71 23.86 5.45
N LYS A 152 10.07 22.93 6.13
CA LYS A 152 10.74 21.85 6.87
C LYS A 152 10.58 20.56 6.11
N THR A 153 11.61 19.74 6.14
CA THR A 153 11.52 18.40 5.58
C THR A 153 10.51 17.55 6.38
N PRO A 154 9.82 16.57 5.78
CA PRO A 154 8.95 15.66 6.54
C PRO A 154 9.67 14.97 7.70
N GLU A 155 10.96 14.72 7.52
CA GLU A 155 11.86 14.18 8.52
C GLU A 155 12.01 15.11 9.72
N GLU A 156 12.14 16.42 9.51
CA GLU A 156 12.15 17.42 10.59
C GLU A 156 10.78 17.60 11.25
N VAL A 157 9.70 17.54 10.47
CA VAL A 157 8.33 17.75 10.99
C VAL A 157 7.96 16.66 12.00
N LEU A 158 8.26 15.41 11.67
CA LEU A 158 8.02 14.27 12.56
C LEU A 158 9.19 14.02 13.52
N GLY A 159 10.41 14.44 13.23
CA GLY A 159 11.60 14.07 14.01
C GLY A 159 12.11 12.66 13.68
N LEU A 160 12.08 12.26 12.40
CA LEU A 160 12.46 10.92 11.95
C LEU A 160 13.96 10.60 12.08
N ASP A 161 14.81 11.62 12.25
CA ASP A 161 16.27 11.44 12.31
C ASP A 161 16.76 10.96 13.67
N TYR A 162 16.04 11.28 14.74
CA TYR A 162 16.41 10.90 16.09
C TYR A 162 15.22 10.32 16.87
N PRO A 163 14.65 9.19 16.42
CA PRO A 163 13.59 8.51 17.16
C PRO A 163 14.14 7.93 18.46
N LYS A 164 13.44 8.17 19.57
CA LYS A 164 13.83 7.64 20.89
C LYS A 164 13.05 6.38 21.20
N TRP A 165 13.71 5.24 21.11
CA TRP A 165 13.14 3.96 21.56
C TRP A 165 13.09 3.91 23.09
N ILE A 166 11.90 3.67 23.66
CA ILE A 166 11.73 3.41 25.10
C ILE A 166 11.97 1.92 25.37
N ASN A 167 11.45 1.05 24.50
CA ASN A 167 11.60 -0.40 24.53
C ASN A 167 11.39 -0.97 23.11
N GLU A 168 11.29 -2.28 22.93
CA GLU A 168 11.13 -2.90 21.61
C GLU A 168 9.82 -2.52 20.89
N LYS A 169 8.77 -2.15 21.65
CA LYS A 169 7.42 -1.86 21.13
C LYS A 169 7.04 -0.38 21.17
N GLU A 170 7.81 0.45 21.85
CA GLU A 170 7.48 1.85 22.09
C GLU A 170 8.61 2.77 21.64
N LEU A 171 8.24 3.80 20.88
CA LEU A 171 9.14 4.88 20.52
C LEU A 171 8.47 6.24 20.64
N ILE A 172 9.29 7.27 20.82
CA ILE A 172 8.88 8.67 20.87
C ILE A 172 9.54 9.40 19.71
N PHE A 173 8.71 10.16 19.00
CA PHE A 173 9.12 11.14 18.00
C PHE A 173 9.04 12.53 18.62
N ASN A 174 10.10 13.33 18.42
CA ASN A 174 10.09 14.74 18.80
C ASN A 174 9.60 15.54 17.59
N THR A 175 8.28 15.71 17.49
CA THR A 175 7.66 16.46 16.39
C THR A 175 7.71 17.96 16.67
N LEU A 176 7.38 18.77 15.68
CA LEU A 176 7.27 20.22 15.86
C LEU A 176 6.18 20.64 16.85
N ALA A 177 5.12 19.84 16.95
CA ALA A 177 4.01 20.08 17.88
C ALA A 177 4.26 19.49 19.28
N GLY A 178 5.38 18.78 19.48
CA GLY A 178 5.76 18.15 20.76
C GLY A 178 6.07 16.66 20.64
N GLU A 179 6.08 15.97 21.77
CA GLU A 179 6.37 14.53 21.78
C GLU A 179 5.19 13.70 21.28
N LYS A 180 5.44 12.83 20.30
CA LYS A 180 4.48 11.84 19.79
C LYS A 180 4.96 10.44 20.14
N LYS A 181 4.27 9.79 21.07
CA LYS A 181 4.50 8.38 21.41
C LYS A 181 3.79 7.45 20.42
N ILE A 182 4.51 6.44 19.95
CA ILE A 182 3.99 5.36 19.10
C ILE A 182 4.18 4.02 19.81
N ILE A 183 3.13 3.21 19.82
CA ILE A 183 3.05 1.91 20.51
C ILE A 183 2.67 0.83 19.50
N MET A 184 3.57 -0.14 19.33
CA MET A 184 3.38 -1.34 18.51
C MET A 184 2.68 -2.44 19.31
N LYS A 185 1.89 -3.28 18.64
CA LYS A 185 1.11 -4.38 19.23
C LYS A 185 1.88 -5.69 19.16
#